data_AF-A0A915M7A4-F1
#
_entry.id   AF-A0A915M7A4-F1
#
_cell.length_a   1.000
_cell.length_b   1.000
_cell.length_c   1.000
_cell.angle_alpha   90.00
_cell.angle_beta   90.00
_cell.angle_gamma   90.00
#
_symmetry.space_group_name_H-M   'P 1'
#
loop_
_entity.id
_entity.type
_entity.pdbx_description
1 polymer ?
#
loop_
_entity_poly.entity_id
_entity_poly.type
_entity_poly.pdbx_seq_one_letter_code
_entity_poly.pdbx_strand_id
1 'polypeptide(L)' 'DESPLKTDNRIKLSTEKDSSEPDGTILLLEINDPTKEDQAKYKCVVKNGEGRNEQSLNLVFD' A
#
# COMPACT_ATOMS: atom_id res chain seq x y z
N ASP A 1 14.00 -5.59 7.19
CA ASP A 1 12.96 -6.35 7.92
C ASP A 1 11.88 -6.68 6.90
N GLU A 2 11.51 -7.95 6.73
CA GLU A 2 10.44 -8.38 5.82
C GLU A 2 9.09 -8.48 6.53
N SER A 3 9.04 -8.07 7.80
CA SER A 3 7.81 -8.04 8.58
C SER A 3 6.75 -7.18 7.89
N PRO A 4 5.50 -7.65 7.79
CA PRO A 4 4.40 -6.86 7.27
C PRO A 4 4.27 -5.52 8.03
N LEU A 5 3.92 -4.47 7.29
CA LEU A 5 3.55 -3.19 7.89
C LEU A 5 2.39 -3.42 8.87
N LYS A 6 2.52 -2.90 10.10
CA LYS A 6 1.46 -2.99 11.11
C LYS A 6 0.57 -1.77 10.99
N THR A 7 -0.74 -1.99 10.96
CA THR A 7 -1.73 -0.92 11.07
C THR A 7 -1.75 -0.38 12.50
N ASP A 8 -1.97 0.91 12.64
CA ASP A 8 -2.16 1.58 13.92
C ASP A 8 -3.13 2.76 13.76
N ASN A 9 -3.14 3.69 14.71
CA ASN A 9 -4.02 4.87 14.63
C ASN A 9 -3.66 5.80 13.45
N ARG A 10 -2.41 5.79 12.98
CA ARG A 10 -1.94 6.58 11.84
C ARG A 10 -2.07 5.81 10.53
N ILE A 11 -1.65 4.55 10.52
CA ILE A 11 -1.54 3.68 9.35
C ILE A 11 -2.83 2.90 9.15
N LYS A 12 -3.57 3.22 8.08
CA LYS A 12 -4.78 2.51 7.66
C LYS A 12 -4.58 1.82 6.33
N LEU A 13 -5.14 0.62 6.22
CA LEU A 13 -5.22 -0.16 4.99
C LEU A 13 -6.68 -0.35 4.61
N SER A 14 -7.03 -0.08 3.36
CA SER A 14 -8.38 -0.33 2.83
C SER A 14 -8.31 -0.88 1.40
N THR A 15 -9.43 -1.46 0.97
CA THR A 15 -9.63 -1.93 -0.41
C THR A 15 -10.87 -1.29 -0.99
N GLU A 16 -10.78 -0.78 -2.21
CA GLU A 16 -11.88 -0.12 -2.91
C GLU A 16 -12.04 -0.68 -4.32
N LYS A 17 -13.25 -0.60 -4.88
CA LYS A 17 -13.44 -0.88 -6.31
C LYS A 17 -12.87 0.26 -7.12
N ASP A 18 -12.11 -0.06 -8.15
CA ASP A 18 -11.69 0.92 -9.13
C ASP A 18 -12.90 1.27 -10.02
N SER A 19 -13.33 2.53 -9.98
CA SER A 19 -14.46 2.98 -10.82
C SER A 19 -14.07 3.17 -12.29
N SER A 20 -12.76 3.22 -12.58
CA SER A 20 -12.23 3.36 -13.94
C SER A 20 -11.97 2.01 -14.62
N GLU A 21 -11.88 0.92 -13.85
CA GLU A 21 -11.61 -0.44 -14.32
C GLU A 21 -12.69 -1.41 -13.79
N PRO A 22 -13.54 -2.03 -14.63
CA PRO A 22 -14.72 -2.81 -14.20
C PRO A 22 -14.45 -3.92 -13.17
N ASP A 23 -13.26 -4.51 -13.20
CA ASP A 23 -12.79 -5.54 -12.27
C ASP A 23 -11.57 -5.09 -11.45
N GLY A 24 -11.25 -3.80 -11.49
CA GLY A 24 -10.13 -3.22 -10.77
C GLY A 24 -10.40 -3.16 -9.27
N THR A 25 -9.37 -3.46 -8.48
CA THR A 25 -9.37 -3.26 -7.03
C THR A 25 -8.21 -2.36 -6.68
N ILE A 26 -8.49 -1.29 -5.94
CA ILE A 26 -7.50 -0.38 -5.38
C ILE A 26 -7.14 -0.89 -3.98
N LEU A 27 -5.85 -1.04 -3.73
CA LEU A 27 -5.29 -1.28 -2.40
C LEU A 27 -4.72 0.05 -1.90
N LEU A 28 -5.35 0.63 -0.88
CA LEU A 28 -4.98 1.94 -0.35
C LEU A 28 -4.24 1.80 0.99
N LEU A 29 -3.09 2.48 1.06
CA LEU A 29 -2.34 2.72 2.30
C LEU A 29 -2.43 4.22 2.61
N GLU A 30 -3.05 4.56 3.74
CA GLU A 30 -3.18 5.92 4.23
C GLU A 30 -2.35 6.09 5.51
N ILE A 31 -1.53 7.15 5.55
CA ILE A 31 -0.74 7.53 6.72
C ILE A 31 -1.24 8.89 7.21
N ASN A 32 -2.00 8.86 8.31
CA ASN A 32 -2.47 10.07 8.99
C ASN A 32 -1.34 10.66 9.85
N ASP A 33 -1.28 11.99 9.93
CA ASP A 33 -0.21 12.74 10.62
C ASP A 33 1.21 12.27 10.21
N PRO A 34 1.57 12.37 8.91
CA PRO A 34 2.80 11.79 8.42
C PRO A 34 4.02 12.59 8.92
N THR A 35 5.13 11.89 9.10
CA THR A 35 6.43 12.42 9.53
C THR A 35 7.51 12.08 8.51
N LYS A 36 8.66 12.75 8.58
CA LYS A 36 9.79 12.46 7.66
C LYS A 36 10.28 11.01 7.73
N GLU A 37 10.03 10.28 8.81
CA GLU A 37 10.38 8.87 8.94
C GLU A 37 9.49 7.96 8.08
N ASP A 38 8.30 8.44 7.70
CA ASP A 38 7.37 7.73 6.82
C ASP A 38 7.82 7.79 5.34
N GLN A 39 8.82 8.63 5.00
CA GLN A 39 9.47 8.63 3.69
C GLN A 39 10.25 7.33 3.49
N ALA A 40 9.71 6.47 2.63
CA ALA A 40 10.28 5.16 2.37
C ALA A 40 9.85 4.63 1.00
N LYS A 41 10.49 3.52 0.60
CA LYS A 41 10.02 2.69 -0.50
C LYS A 41 9.02 1.66 0.01
N TYR A 42 7.77 1.79 -0.39
CA TYR A 42 6.70 0.85 -0.10
C TYR A 42 6.58 -0.16 -1.23
N LYS A 43 6.36 -1.43 -0.92
CA LYS A 43 6.14 -2.49 -1.90
C LYS A 43 4.80 -3.15 -1.66
N CYS A 44 3.94 -3.11 -2.67
CA CYS A 44 2.72 -3.92 -2.71
C CYS A 44 3.02 -5.24 -3.44
N VAL A 45 2.57 -6.34 -2.85
CA VAL A 45 2.72 -7.69 -3.41
C VAL A 45 1.35 -8.33 -3.46
N VAL A 46 0.91 -8.74 -4.65
CA VAL A 46 -0.33 -9.49 -4.85
C VAL A 46 0.03 -10.91 -5.27
N LYS A 47 -0.45 -11.90 -4.53
CA LYS A 47 -0.16 -13.32 -4.77
C LYS A 47 -1.42 -14.16 -4.61
N ASN A 48 -1.62 -15.11 -5.51
CA ASN A 48 -2.63 -16.17 -5.40
C ASN A 48 -1.98 -17.54 -5.72
N GLY A 49 -2.78 -18.58 -5.93
CA GLY A 49 -2.28 -19.92 -6.28
C GLY A 49 -1.61 -20.02 -7.66
N GLU A 50 -1.94 -19.11 -8.57
CA GLU A 50 -1.52 -19.15 -9.97
C GLU A 50 -0.34 -18.22 -10.26
N GLY A 51 -0.04 -17.27 -9.37
CA GLY A 51 1.03 -16.33 -9.61
C GLY A 51 1.23 -15.26 -8.54
N ARG A 52 2.17 -14.38 -8.84
CA ARG A 52 2.57 -13.26 -8.00
C ARG A 52 2.96 -12.08 -8.86
N ASN A 53 2.50 -10.90 -8.48
CA ASN A 53 2.96 -9.64 -9.03
C ASN A 53 3.33 -8.68 -7.89
N GLU A 54 4.24 -7.74 -8.15
CA GLU A 54 4.64 -6.74 -7.17
C GLU A 54 4.95 -5.39 -7.81
N GLN A 55 4.61 -4.32 -7.09
CA GLN A 55 4.87 -2.94 -7.49
C GLN A 55 5.47 -2.17 -6.32
N SER A 56 6.50 -1.36 -6.60
CA SER A 56 7.09 -0.47 -5.59
C SER A 56 6.72 0.98 -5.85
N LEU A 57 6.49 1.73 -4.77
CA LEU A 57 6.25 3.17 -4.76
C LEU A 57 7.24 3.83 -3.80
N ASN A 58 7.79 4.99 -4.17
CA ASN A 58 8.58 5.79 -3.26
C ASN A 58 7.69 6.93 -2.76
N LEU A 59 7.38 6.95 -1.47
CA LEU A 59 6.74 8.09 -0.83
C LEU A 59 7.84 9.06 -0.42
N VAL A 60 7.78 10.29 -0.90
CA VAL A 60 8.73 11.35 -0.56
C VAL A 60 7.99 12.51 0.10
N PHE A 61 8.66 13.18 1.04
CA PHE A 61 8.20 14.44 1.59
C PHE A 61 8.74 15.58 0.72
N ASP A 62 7.85 16.47 0.28
CA ASP A 62 8.21 17.77 -0.30
C ASP A 62 8.44 18.82 0.78
#